data_AF-A0A352XAN9-F1
#
_entry.id   AF-A0A352XAN9-F1
#
_cell.length_a   1.000
_cell.length_b   1.000
_cell.length_c   1.000
_cell.angle_alpha   90.00
_cell.angle_beta   90.00
_cell.angle_gamma   90.00
#
_symmetry.space_group_name_H-M   'P 1'
#
loop_
_entity.id
_entity.type
_entity.pdbx_description
1 polymer ?
#
loop_
_entity_poly.entity_id
_entity_poly.type
_entity_poly.pdbx_seq_one_letter_code
_entity_poly.pdbx_strand_id
1 'polypeptide(L)' 'YWWIRQAITRAIAQQARAIRLPIHITEKLNKIKKVQRELSQRLGRNATPTEIAQELELEPAQIREYLSIARQPV' A
#
# COMPACT_ATOMS: atom_id res chain seq x y z
N TYR A 1 24.48 5.81 9.11
CA TYR A 1 23.41 5.98 10.12
C TYR A 1 22.09 5.39 9.64
N TRP A 2 21.92 4.07 9.74
CA TRP A 2 20.71 3.37 9.32
C TRP A 2 19.55 3.54 10.31
N TRP A 3 19.87 3.57 11.62
CA TRP A 3 18.93 3.77 12.72
C TRP A 3 18.15 5.09 12.66
N ILE A 4 18.78 6.18 12.21
CA ILE A 4 18.14 7.51 12.14
C ILE A 4 17.03 7.53 11.08
N ARG A 5 17.32 6.98 9.89
CA ARG A 5 16.34 6.94 8.79
C ARG A 5 15.15 6.04 9.14
N GLN A 6 15.42 4.93 9.83
CA GLN A 6 14.40 4.00 10.30
C GLN A 6 13.53 4.62 11.41
N ALA A 7 14.13 5.33 12.37
CA ALA A 7 13.42 6.02 13.44
C ALA A 7 12.48 7.12 12.90
N ILE A 8 12.95 7.92 11.93
CA ILE A 8 12.13 8.95 11.28
C ILE A 8 10.95 8.32 10.53
N THR A 9 11.20 7.28 9.74
CA THR A 9 10.14 6.57 9.01
C THR A 9 9.10 5.97 9.96
N ARG A 10 9.57 5.41 11.08
CA ARG A 10 8.72 4.83 12.13
C ARG A 10 7.93 5.89 12.89
N ALA A 11 8.50 7.07 13.14
CA ALA A 11 7.81 8.19 13.80
C ALA A 11 6.72 8.77 12.88
N ILE A 12 7.03 9.00 11.60
CA ILE A 12 6.05 9.43 10.60
C ILE A 12 4.91 8.41 10.48
N ALA A 13 5.22 7.11 10.43
CA ALA A 13 4.21 6.06 10.40
C ALA A 13 3.33 5.99 11.67
N GLN A 14 3.85 6.43 12.82
CA GLN A 14 3.12 6.48 14.10
C GLN A 14 2.25 7.73 14.24
N GLN A 15 2.64 8.85 13.63
CA GLN A 15 2.02 10.15 13.86
C GLN A 15 1.08 10.62 12.72
N ALA A 16 1.13 9.99 11.53
CA ALA A 16 0.43 10.47 10.33
C ALA A 16 -1.03 9.99 10.14
N ARG A 17 -1.63 9.22 11.07
CA ARG A 17 -3.05 8.78 10.98
C ARG A 17 -3.68 8.81 12.38
N ALA A 18 -4.93 9.30 12.54
CA ALA A 18 -5.57 9.28 13.87
C ALA A 18 -5.92 7.85 14.33
N ILE A 19 -5.92 6.87 13.41
CA ILE A 19 -6.08 5.45 13.70
C ILE A 19 -4.91 4.65 13.10
N ARG A 20 -4.17 3.95 13.96
CA ARG A 20 -3.05 3.09 13.58
C ARG A 20 -3.55 1.83 12.86
N LEU A 21 -3.29 1.72 11.56
CA LEU A 21 -3.53 0.48 10.82
C LEU A 21 -2.52 -0.59 11.28
N PRO A 22 -2.93 -1.86 11.45
CA PRO A 22 -2.02 -2.96 11.76
C PRO A 22 -0.88 -3.09 10.75
N ILE A 23 0.29 -3.56 11.21
CA ILE A 23 1.50 -3.69 10.37
C ILE A 23 1.26 -4.56 9.13
N HIS A 24 0.49 -5.64 9.27
CA HIS A 24 0.19 -6.53 8.14
C HIS A 24 -0.66 -5.84 7.06
N ILE A 25 -1.56 -4.93 7.45
CA ILE A 25 -2.39 -4.15 6.51
C ILE A 25 -1.51 -3.14 5.75
N THR A 26 -0.62 -2.44 6.47
CA THR A 26 0.27 -1.46 5.82
C THR A 26 1.31 -2.12 4.92
N GLU A 27 1.82 -3.30 5.28
CA GLU A 27 2.68 -4.12 4.41
C GLU A 27 1.97 -4.54 3.13
N LYS A 28 0.73 -5.05 3.23
CA LYS A 28 -0.08 -5.41 2.07
C LYS A 28 -0.35 -4.19 1.18
N LEU A 29 -0.69 -3.04 1.77
CA LEU A 29 -0.87 -1.78 1.03
C LEU A 29 0.39 -1.30 0.31
N ASN A 30 1.56 -1.45 0.94
CA ASN A 30 2.83 -1.09 0.31
C ASN A 30 3.16 -2.01 -0.87
N LYS A 31 2.89 -3.32 -0.75
CA LYS A 31 3.01 -4.28 -1.86
C LYS A 31 2.08 -3.91 -3.02
N ILE A 32 0.81 -3.61 -2.73
CA ILE A 32 -0.17 -3.16 -3.73
C ILE A 32 0.32 -1.91 -4.45
N LYS A 33 0.78 -0.88 -3.71
CA LYS A 33 1.31 0.36 -4.31
C LYS A 33 2.56 0.11 -5.15
N LYS A 34 3.43 -0.81 -4.73
CA LYS A 34 4.64 -1.16 -5.48
C LYS A 34 4.28 -1.79 -6.82
N VAL A 35 3.44 -2.82 -6.81
CA VAL A 35 2.96 -3.52 -8.01
C VAL A 35 2.20 -2.57 -8.93
N GLN A 36 1.32 -1.72 -8.39
CA GLN A 36 0.62 -0.71 -9.17
C GLN A 36 1.58 0.22 -9.93
N ARG A 37 2.66 0.66 -9.29
CA ARG A 37 3.68 1.50 -9.94
C ARG A 37 4.44 0.74 -11.01
N GLU A 38 4.88 -0.49 -10.74
CA GLU A 38 5.60 -1.32 -11.70
C GLU A 38 4.74 -1.62 -12.94
N LEU A 39 3.48 -2.01 -12.75
CA LEU A 39 2.54 -2.22 -13.85
C LEU A 39 2.27 -0.92 -14.60
N SER A 40 2.14 0.21 -13.91
CA SER A 40 1.93 1.49 -14.58
C SER A 40 3.10 1.92 -15.47
N GLN A 41 4.33 1.60 -15.05
CA GLN A 41 5.54 1.86 -15.83
C GLN A 41 5.64 0.91 -17.03
N ARG A 42 5.31 -0.38 -16.84
CA ARG A 42 5.34 -1.37 -17.93
C ARG A 42 4.26 -1.13 -18.99
N LEU A 43 3.04 -0.78 -18.56
CA LEU A 43 1.89 -0.63 -19.44
C LEU A 43 1.70 0.80 -19.99
N GLY A 44 2.42 1.79 -19.44
CA GLY A 44 2.26 3.20 -19.79
C GLY A 44 0.90 3.80 -19.42
N ARG A 45 0.10 3.11 -18.59
CA ARG A 45 -1.23 3.52 -18.13
C ARG A 45 -1.45 3.12 -16.68
N ASN A 46 -2.44 3.70 -16.01
CA ASN A 46 -2.78 3.29 -14.65
C ASN A 46 -3.21 1.81 -14.61
N ALA A 47 -2.56 1.04 -13.74
CA ALA A 47 -2.88 -0.37 -13.53
C ALA A 47 -4.26 -0.53 -12.88
N THR A 48 -5.06 -1.45 -13.40
CA THR A 48 -6.38 -1.75 -12.86
C THR A 48 -6.28 -2.65 -11.62
N PRO A 49 -7.27 -2.61 -10.70
CA PRO A 49 -7.27 -3.48 -9.53
C PRO A 49 -7.19 -4.97 -9.87
N THR A 50 -7.75 -5.38 -11.03
CA THR A 50 -7.72 -6.76 -11.50
C THR A 50 -6.32 -7.20 -11.91
N GLU A 51 -5.58 -6.37 -12.65
CA GLU A 51 -4.18 -6.65 -13.04
C GLU A 51 -3.27 -6.72 -11.82
N ILE A 52 -3.48 -5.83 -10.84
CA ILE A 52 -2.75 -5.85 -9.57
C ILE A 52 -3.08 -7.12 -8.77
N ALA A 53 -4.34 -7.56 -8.77
CA ALA A 53 -4.77 -8.79 -8.12
C ALA A 53 -4.13 -10.03 -8.75
N GLN A 54 -4.07 -10.09 -10.08
CA GLN A 54 -3.40 -11.17 -10.81
C GLN A 54 -1.92 -11.28 -10.46
N GLU A 55 -1.19 -10.15 -10.44
CA GLU A 55 0.24 -10.14 -10.09
C GLU A 55 0.51 -10.49 -8.62
N LEU A 56 -0.45 -10.20 -7.73
CA LEU A 56 -0.34 -10.49 -6.29
C LEU A 56 -0.97 -11.82 -5.89
N GLU A 57 -1.56 -12.57 -6.82
CA GLU A 57 -2.36 -13.78 -6.57
C GLU A 57 -3.45 -13.55 -5.50
N LEU A 58 -4.09 -12.39 -5.55
CA LEU A 58 -5.16 -11.97 -4.63
C LEU A 58 -6.46 -11.75 -5.38
N GLU A 59 -7.56 -11.76 -4.63
CA GLU A 59 -8.86 -11.42 -5.18
C GLU A 59 -8.97 -9.91 -5.47
N PRO A 60 -9.51 -9.48 -6.63
CA PRO A 60 -9.73 -8.07 -6.93
C PRO A 60 -10.61 -7.37 -5.87
N ALA A 61 -11.51 -8.11 -5.22
CA ALA A 61 -12.33 -7.63 -4.11
C ALA A 61 -11.47 -7.23 -2.89
N GLN A 62 -10.47 -8.05 -2.54
CA GLN A 62 -9.54 -7.75 -1.44
C GLN A 62 -8.73 -6.49 -1.74
N ILE A 63 -8.24 -6.33 -2.98
CA ILE A 63 -7.51 -5.12 -3.40
C ILE A 63 -8.39 -3.86 -3.19
N ARG A 64 -9.67 -3.93 -3.57
CA ARG A 64 -10.63 -2.84 -3.36
C ARG A 64 -10.85 -2.54 -1.87
N GLU A 65 -10.95 -3.56 -1.04
CA GLU A 65 -11.09 -3.44 0.41
C GLU A 65 -9.87 -2.73 1.02
N TYR A 66 -8.66 -3.19 0.70
CA TYR A 66 -7.43 -2.53 1.15
C TYR A 66 -7.38 -1.06 0.71
N LEU A 67 -7.71 -0.76 -0.55
CA LEU A 67 -7.76 0.62 -1.06
C LEU A 67 -8.87 1.47 -0.42
N SER A 68 -9.94 0.85 0.10
CA SER A 68 -10.99 1.51 0.87
C SER A 68 -10.50 1.87 2.27
N ILE A 69 -9.88 0.91 2.97
CA ILE A 69 -9.26 1.10 4.30
C ILE A 69 -8.19 2.20 4.24
N ALA A 70 -7.41 2.25 3.17
CA ALA A 70 -6.38 3.28 2.98
C ALA A 70 -6.96 4.70 2.82
N ARG A 71 -8.20 4.82 2.32
CA ARG A 71 -8.91 6.06 2.01
C ARG A 71 -9.70 6.64 3.17
N GLN A 72 -10.11 5.84 4.15
CA GLN A 72 -10.82 6.35 5.33
C GLN A 72 -9.92 7.35 6.08
N PRO A 73 -10.30 8.64 6.13
CA PRO A 73 -9.67 9.62 6.98
C PRO A 73 -10.42 9.63 8.32
N VAL A 74 -9.68 9.42 9.41
CA VAL A 74 -10.03 9.99 10.71
C VAL A 74 -8.75 10.61 11.24
#